data_AF-A0A088E7D6-F1
#
_entry.id   AF-A0A088E7D6-F1
#
_cell.length_a   1.000
_cell.length_b   1.000
_cell.length_c   1.000
_cell.angle_alpha   90.00
_cell.angle_beta   90.00
_cell.angle_gamma   90.00
#
_symmetry.space_group_name_H-M   'P 1'
#
loop_
_entity.id
_entity.type
_entity.pdbx_description
1 polymer ?
#
loop_
_entity_poly.entity_id
_entity_poly.type
_entity_poly.pdbx_seq_one_letter_code
_entity_poly.pdbx_strand_id
1 'polypeptide(L)'
;MLNSSWIKMKKLLIPALALLMLGLFASIFAVSTISGSGQSNLTVAYQRYDSVYDVGLSLHGIRGLQDLNGTVYYYVSNATYTSTYSGESVKAEGSSTLYQLNLGSVKNYKGNISVSLSQAGTLTVTSEIPQLIRLIVNTSGMTELVWAGFASSNSSITTQAYVNETGTLTLVFSNGTSLVNVTLPLALGNHEFSESLNLVQVTPTAIAHSTREVEVQQNFPRRYAPEEDELQVSNESVNATTNYNTTLAYFNGSLVPALVWKGEGFALMDLGFGKFGVSGNSYYQFSTIEFFGVNGTVLGYVHNSYLSKEGSRHGIVSNSFSSLVAGELKMVTGHVTPPKAETEAEVEVHGVPVVVVITSNDSAESTAYVNLTHPVYVVEHGHGNGAHLVEVSINGTYDFFVITPSGRTINVTVVRPENVTETIINMTGHQYPAQKIVVNANGSILFNVTLLKNESVAVYKEVNGTLVALNSTNYFVVNGKLVVYDDPSNTYYAVYGATPTTTSSTSTTSSTSTSTTSPSSTSPSSGNTPLYIGIVVVVIIVVAAIAIFMKRK
;
A
#
# COMPACT_ATOMS: atom_id res chain seq x y z
N MET A 1 -53.37 -33.96 36.78
CA MET A 1 -52.62 -33.99 35.48
C MET A 1 -52.64 -32.60 34.87
N LEU A 2 -51.71 -31.74 35.27
CA LEU A 2 -51.52 -30.39 34.73
C LEU A 2 -50.01 -30.19 34.62
N ASN A 3 -49.40 -30.56 33.49
CA ASN A 3 -48.06 -30.11 33.07
C ASN A 3 -47.61 -30.79 31.77
N SER A 4 -48.14 -30.37 30.62
CA SER A 4 -47.56 -30.81 29.34
C SER A 4 -47.60 -29.74 28.26
N SER A 5 -48.65 -28.92 28.18
CA SER A 5 -48.71 -27.87 27.14
C SER A 5 -47.84 -26.64 27.48
N TRP A 6 -47.78 -26.23 28.75
CA TRP A 6 -46.95 -25.11 29.19
C TRP A 6 -45.44 -25.36 29.08
N ILE A 7 -45.01 -26.63 29.23
CA ILE A 7 -43.61 -27.03 29.09
C ILE A 7 -43.20 -27.13 27.60
N LYS A 8 -44.13 -27.52 26.72
CA LYS A 8 -43.87 -27.55 25.27
C LYS A 8 -43.80 -26.14 24.66
N MET A 9 -44.60 -25.19 25.14
CA MET A 9 -44.58 -23.81 24.63
C MET A 9 -43.30 -23.05 25.03
N LYS A 10 -42.76 -23.29 26.24
CA LYS A 10 -41.44 -22.76 26.66
C LYS A 10 -40.27 -23.34 25.86
N LYS A 11 -40.35 -24.61 25.41
CA LYS A 11 -39.29 -25.24 24.62
C LYS A 11 -39.18 -24.73 23.18
N LEU A 12 -40.23 -24.12 22.62
CA LEU A 12 -40.18 -23.50 21.29
C LEU A 12 -39.94 -21.98 21.33
N LEU A 13 -40.45 -21.28 22.37
CA LEU A 13 -40.29 -19.83 22.48
C LEU A 13 -38.85 -19.41 22.77
N ILE A 14 -38.12 -20.14 23.61
CA ILE A 14 -36.74 -19.79 24.00
C ILE A 14 -35.75 -19.89 22.83
N PRO A 15 -35.72 -20.96 22.00
CA PRO A 15 -34.83 -20.99 20.84
C PRO A 15 -35.26 -20.02 19.73
N ALA A 16 -36.56 -19.73 19.57
CA ALA A 16 -37.03 -18.73 18.61
C ALA A 16 -36.66 -17.29 19.01
N LEU A 17 -36.77 -16.96 20.29
CA LEU A 17 -36.35 -15.66 20.83
C LEU A 17 -34.82 -15.51 20.81
N ALA A 18 -34.08 -16.61 21.04
CA ALA A 18 -32.62 -16.64 20.92
C ALA A 18 -32.15 -16.46 19.47
N LEU A 19 -32.81 -17.06 18.47
CA LEU A 19 -32.51 -16.81 17.05
C LEU A 19 -32.86 -15.38 16.62
N LEU A 20 -33.97 -14.83 17.14
CA LEU A 20 -34.37 -13.45 16.83
C LEU A 20 -33.41 -12.43 17.47
N MET A 21 -32.90 -12.71 18.69
CA MET A 21 -31.85 -11.94 19.33
C MET A 21 -30.48 -12.13 18.65
N LEU A 22 -30.14 -13.31 18.14
CA LEU A 22 -28.92 -13.53 17.36
C LEU A 22 -28.98 -12.79 16.02
N GLY A 23 -30.16 -12.75 15.38
CA GLY A 23 -30.42 -11.97 14.17
C GLY A 23 -30.38 -10.45 14.42
N LEU A 24 -30.88 -9.98 15.56
CA LEU A 24 -30.77 -8.57 15.96
C LEU A 24 -29.33 -8.18 16.34
N PHE A 25 -28.58 -9.03 17.03
CA PHE A 25 -27.16 -8.79 17.32
C PHE A 25 -26.29 -8.85 16.05
N ALA A 26 -26.60 -9.72 15.09
CA ALA A 26 -25.93 -9.74 13.78
C ALA A 26 -26.24 -8.49 12.93
N SER A 27 -27.40 -7.84 13.14
CA SER A 27 -27.76 -6.59 12.44
C SER A 27 -27.14 -5.32 13.03
N ILE A 28 -26.63 -5.38 14.27
CA ILE A 28 -25.92 -4.26 14.92
C ILE A 28 -24.40 -4.33 14.67
N PHE A 29 -23.89 -5.51 14.31
CA PHE A 29 -22.48 -5.73 13.94
C PHE A 29 -22.31 -6.28 12.52
N ALA A 30 -23.24 -5.98 11.63
CA ALA A 30 -22.89 -5.88 10.23
C ALA A 30 -22.06 -4.59 10.08
N VAL A 31 -20.79 -4.65 10.48
CA VAL A 31 -19.77 -3.93 9.75
C VAL A 31 -20.02 -4.41 8.32
N SER A 32 -20.64 -3.56 7.52
CA SER A 32 -20.49 -3.66 6.09
C SER A 32 -18.98 -3.75 5.90
N THR A 33 -18.47 -4.96 5.67
CA THR A 33 -17.32 -5.10 4.79
C THR A 33 -17.81 -4.41 3.55
N ILE A 34 -17.46 -3.13 3.42
CA ILE A 34 -17.41 -2.48 2.13
C ILE A 34 -16.36 -3.33 1.43
N SER A 35 -16.80 -4.41 0.80
CA SER A 35 -16.06 -5.10 -0.22
C SER A 35 -15.83 -3.99 -1.22
N GLY A 36 -14.64 -3.40 -1.16
CA GLY A 36 -14.31 -2.20 -1.89
C GLY A 36 -14.65 -2.44 -3.35
N SER A 37 -15.65 -1.74 -3.85
CA SER A 37 -16.05 -1.75 -5.26
C SER A 37 -15.01 -1.02 -6.14
N GLY A 38 -13.72 -1.12 -5.81
CA GLY A 38 -12.60 -0.45 -6.46
C GLY A 38 -11.62 -1.40 -7.17
N GLN A 39 -11.75 -2.72 -7.01
CA GLN A 39 -10.80 -3.68 -7.59
C GLN A 39 -10.95 -3.91 -9.11
N SER A 40 -12.05 -3.45 -9.74
CA SER A 40 -12.32 -3.68 -11.16
C SER A 40 -11.43 -2.89 -12.15
N ASN A 41 -10.53 -2.02 -11.64
CA ASN A 41 -9.66 -1.14 -12.45
C ASN A 41 -8.16 -1.33 -12.14
N LEU A 42 -7.77 -2.45 -11.51
CA LEU A 42 -6.37 -2.76 -11.23
C LEU A 42 -5.75 -3.55 -12.38
N THR A 43 -4.48 -3.31 -12.66
CA THR A 43 -3.66 -4.07 -13.62
C THR A 43 -2.58 -4.83 -12.86
N VAL A 44 -2.27 -6.05 -13.29
CA VAL A 44 -1.15 -6.83 -12.79
C VAL A 44 -0.07 -6.87 -13.85
N ALA A 45 1.16 -6.56 -13.45
CA ALA A 45 2.37 -6.85 -14.21
C ALA A 45 3.22 -7.81 -13.40
N TYR A 46 3.53 -8.96 -13.99
CA TYR A 46 4.34 -10.01 -13.41
C TYR A 46 5.54 -10.26 -14.31
N GLN A 47 6.70 -10.43 -13.69
CA GLN A 47 7.90 -10.88 -14.35
C GLN A 47 8.72 -11.75 -13.43
N ARG A 48 9.37 -12.73 -14.03
CA ARG A 48 10.28 -13.60 -13.33
C ARG A 48 11.43 -13.96 -14.23
N TYR A 49 12.64 -13.90 -13.68
CA TYR A 49 13.86 -14.24 -14.38
C TYR A 49 14.71 -15.16 -13.53
N ASP A 50 15.27 -16.19 -14.16
CA ASP A 50 16.31 -17.03 -13.58
C ASP A 50 17.54 -16.93 -14.49
N SER A 51 18.72 -16.73 -13.91
CA SER A 51 19.97 -16.55 -14.67
C SER A 51 21.11 -17.31 -14.01
N VAL A 52 21.68 -18.28 -14.73
CA VAL A 52 22.81 -19.07 -14.26
C VAL A 52 23.96 -18.96 -15.25
N TYR A 53 25.09 -18.47 -14.76
CA TYR A 53 26.33 -18.36 -15.51
C TYR A 53 27.32 -19.39 -14.95
N ASP A 54 27.75 -20.35 -15.74
CA ASP A 54 28.63 -21.44 -15.31
C ASP A 54 29.88 -21.50 -16.18
N VAL A 55 31.03 -21.64 -15.52
CA VAL A 55 32.35 -21.70 -16.13
C VAL A 55 33.03 -22.97 -15.67
N GLY A 56 33.23 -23.92 -16.59
CA GLY A 56 34.05 -25.10 -16.37
C GLY A 56 35.46 -24.90 -16.91
N LEU A 57 36.48 -24.82 -16.05
CA LEU A 57 37.89 -24.81 -16.45
C LEU A 57 38.46 -26.22 -16.32
N SER A 58 38.85 -26.82 -17.45
CA SER A 58 39.63 -28.06 -17.45
C SER A 58 41.09 -27.78 -17.80
N LEU A 59 42.03 -28.36 -17.04
CA LEU A 59 43.44 -28.40 -17.43
C LEU A 59 43.62 -29.42 -18.56
N HIS A 60 43.84 -28.95 -19.79
CA HIS A 60 44.51 -29.76 -20.80
C HIS A 60 46.02 -29.56 -20.68
N GLY A 61 46.77 -30.65 -20.51
CA GLY A 61 48.22 -30.66 -20.66
C GLY A 61 49.01 -30.71 -19.35
N ILE A 62 49.37 -31.92 -18.92
CA ILE A 62 50.54 -32.11 -18.06
C ILE A 62 51.78 -31.78 -18.90
N ARG A 63 52.52 -30.76 -18.44
CA ARG A 63 53.86 -30.28 -18.84
C ARG A 63 53.93 -29.38 -20.08
N GLY A 64 53.79 -28.08 -19.81
CA GLY A 64 54.47 -27.01 -20.53
C GLY A 64 53.55 -26.19 -21.42
N LEU A 65 53.17 -25.00 -20.93
CA LEU A 65 52.43 -23.93 -21.59
C LEU A 65 50.90 -24.01 -21.50
N GLN A 66 50.34 -22.86 -21.12
CA GLN A 66 48.99 -22.60 -20.62
C GLN A 66 48.02 -22.38 -21.79
N ASP A 67 46.95 -23.17 -21.87
CA ASP A 67 45.70 -22.78 -22.54
C ASP A 67 44.53 -23.33 -21.70
N LEU A 68 43.95 -22.47 -20.87
CA LEU A 68 42.69 -22.75 -20.16
C LEU A 68 41.55 -22.62 -21.17
N ASN A 69 41.23 -23.68 -21.92
CA ASN A 69 39.97 -23.71 -22.67
C ASN A 69 38.82 -23.99 -21.70
N GLY A 70 38.31 -22.92 -21.10
CA GLY A 70 37.09 -22.95 -20.30
C GLY A 70 35.87 -23.10 -21.18
N THR A 71 34.98 -24.04 -20.85
CA THR A 71 33.64 -24.07 -21.45
C THR A 71 32.72 -23.22 -20.59
N VAL A 72 32.05 -22.25 -21.21
CA VAL A 72 31.15 -21.33 -20.52
C VAL A 72 29.72 -21.59 -20.98
N TYR A 73 28.83 -21.81 -20.02
CA TYR A 73 27.40 -22.00 -20.24
C TYR A 73 26.61 -20.89 -19.58
N TYR A 74 25.55 -20.47 -20.25
CA TYR A 74 24.64 -19.47 -19.74
C TYR A 74 23.21 -19.93 -19.90
N TYR A 75 22.54 -20.18 -18.78
CA TYR A 75 21.13 -20.54 -18.74
C TYR A 75 20.32 -19.30 -18.33
N VAL A 76 19.25 -19.05 -19.07
CA VAL A 76 18.27 -18.03 -18.73
C VAL A 76 16.87 -18.61 -18.81
N SER A 77 16.02 -18.28 -17.85
CA SER A 77 14.58 -18.46 -17.94
C SER A 77 13.87 -17.15 -17.69
N ASN A 78 12.74 -16.97 -18.36
CA ASN A 78 11.85 -15.85 -18.12
C ASN A 78 10.38 -16.33 -18.12
N ALA A 79 9.54 -15.59 -17.41
CA ALA A 79 8.09 -15.63 -17.56
C ALA A 79 7.59 -14.20 -17.32
N THR A 80 6.76 -13.69 -18.22
CA THR A 80 6.18 -12.35 -18.09
C THR A 80 4.68 -12.42 -18.36
N TYR A 81 3.92 -11.60 -17.64
CA TYR A 81 2.47 -11.60 -17.73
C TYR A 81 1.92 -10.22 -17.38
N THR A 82 1.00 -9.71 -18.19
CA THR A 82 0.28 -8.47 -17.90
C THR A 82 -1.20 -8.66 -18.19
N SER A 83 -2.05 -8.33 -17.23
CA SER A 83 -3.50 -8.42 -17.38
C SER A 83 -4.25 -7.46 -16.48
N THR A 84 -5.57 -7.38 -16.66
CA THR A 84 -6.46 -6.89 -15.61
C THR A 84 -6.41 -7.83 -14.40
N TYR A 85 -6.44 -7.26 -13.21
CA TYR A 85 -6.49 -7.99 -11.95
C TYR A 85 -7.83 -8.73 -11.81
N SER A 86 -7.76 -10.04 -11.57
CA SER A 86 -8.93 -10.88 -11.28
C SER A 86 -9.01 -11.30 -9.81
N GLY A 87 -7.88 -11.23 -9.08
CA GLY A 87 -7.75 -11.79 -7.74
C GLY A 87 -7.64 -13.32 -7.71
N GLU A 88 -7.68 -13.98 -8.87
CA GLU A 88 -7.49 -15.42 -9.01
C GLU A 88 -6.07 -15.75 -9.47
N SER A 89 -5.58 -16.95 -9.15
CA SER A 89 -4.33 -17.46 -9.74
C SER A 89 -4.44 -17.54 -11.25
N VAL A 90 -3.36 -17.14 -11.95
CA VAL A 90 -3.27 -17.20 -13.41
C VAL A 90 -2.00 -17.91 -13.84
N LYS A 91 -2.00 -18.45 -15.06
CA LYS A 91 -0.83 -19.11 -15.63
C LYS A 91 -0.11 -18.18 -16.59
N ALA A 92 1.16 -17.89 -16.30
CA ALA A 92 2.05 -17.18 -17.18
C ALA A 92 2.87 -18.18 -18.00
N GLU A 93 2.93 -17.99 -19.31
CA GLU A 93 3.84 -18.76 -20.16
C GLU A 93 5.27 -18.26 -19.95
N GLY A 94 6.19 -19.19 -19.78
CA GLY A 94 7.60 -18.94 -19.61
C GLY A 94 8.44 -19.74 -20.58
N SER A 95 9.66 -19.28 -20.81
CA SER A 95 10.65 -19.94 -21.65
C SER A 95 11.97 -20.07 -20.92
N SER A 96 12.79 -21.03 -21.34
CA SER A 96 14.17 -21.14 -20.91
C SER A 96 15.08 -21.47 -22.10
N THR A 97 16.29 -20.96 -22.06
CA THR A 97 17.30 -21.19 -23.10
C THR A 97 18.65 -21.42 -22.44
N LEU A 98 19.35 -22.46 -22.91
CA LEU A 98 20.73 -22.73 -22.55
C LEU A 98 21.64 -22.33 -23.72
N TYR A 99 22.59 -21.45 -23.43
CA TYR A 99 23.62 -21.02 -24.36
C TYR A 99 24.96 -21.66 -24.01
N GLN A 100 25.71 -22.04 -25.03
CA GLN A 100 27.16 -22.22 -24.95
C GLN A 100 27.82 -20.93 -25.46
N LEU A 101 28.75 -20.37 -24.68
CA LEU A 101 29.41 -19.11 -24.99
C LEU A 101 30.79 -19.37 -25.60
N ASN A 102 30.98 -18.96 -26.85
CA ASN A 102 32.27 -19.08 -27.54
C ASN A 102 33.12 -17.83 -27.28
N LEU A 103 34.35 -18.03 -26.82
CA LEU A 103 35.25 -16.95 -26.39
C LEU A 103 36.22 -16.56 -27.51
N GLY A 104 36.41 -15.26 -27.70
CA GLY A 104 37.36 -14.66 -28.62
C GLY A 104 38.42 -13.82 -27.90
N SER A 105 39.01 -12.86 -28.61
CA SER A 105 40.01 -11.95 -28.05
C SER A 105 39.38 -10.88 -27.15
N VAL A 106 40.15 -10.34 -26.21
CA VAL A 106 39.77 -9.13 -25.46
C VAL A 106 39.66 -7.94 -26.41
N LYS A 107 38.59 -7.15 -26.26
CA LYS A 107 38.35 -5.90 -26.99
C LYS A 107 37.93 -4.80 -26.02
N ASN A 108 38.35 -3.57 -26.33
CA ASN A 108 37.83 -2.39 -25.66
C ASN A 108 36.55 -1.94 -26.35
N TYR A 109 35.44 -1.94 -25.62
CA TYR A 109 34.15 -1.44 -26.05
C TYR A 109 33.90 -0.10 -25.38
N LYS A 110 33.61 0.93 -26.17
CA LYS A 110 33.17 2.24 -25.70
C LYS A 110 31.80 2.50 -26.26
N GLY A 111 30.91 3.01 -25.43
CA GLY A 111 29.56 3.28 -25.86
C GLY A 111 28.72 3.94 -24.79
N ASN A 112 27.60 4.49 -25.24
CA ASN A 112 26.62 5.09 -24.37
C ASN A 112 25.63 4.05 -23.83
N ILE A 113 25.07 4.36 -22.67
CA ILE A 113 24.03 3.59 -21.99
C ILE A 113 22.90 4.57 -21.68
N SER A 114 21.76 4.35 -22.34
CA SER A 114 20.53 5.10 -22.14
C SER A 114 19.65 4.34 -21.15
N VAL A 115 19.17 5.03 -20.11
CA VAL A 115 18.28 4.50 -19.08
C VAL A 115 17.07 5.40 -18.95
N SER A 116 15.87 4.83 -19.08
CA SER A 116 14.60 5.53 -18.92
C SER A 116 13.72 4.82 -17.91
N LEU A 117 13.20 5.54 -16.92
CA LEU A 117 12.24 5.02 -15.95
C LEU A 117 10.97 5.87 -15.95
N SER A 118 9.83 5.24 -16.20
CA SER A 118 8.51 5.87 -16.13
C SER A 118 7.93 5.86 -14.71
N GLN A 119 6.97 6.73 -14.44
CA GLN A 119 6.24 6.76 -13.16
C GLN A 119 5.49 5.44 -12.87
N ALA A 120 5.12 4.70 -13.92
CA ALA A 120 4.43 3.42 -13.81
C ALA A 120 5.41 2.23 -13.58
N GLY A 121 6.71 2.49 -13.45
CA GLY A 121 7.73 1.47 -13.23
C GLY A 121 8.25 0.79 -14.50
N THR A 122 7.94 1.32 -15.69
CA THR A 122 8.53 0.76 -16.92
C THR A 122 9.96 1.26 -17.08
N LEU A 123 10.91 0.33 -17.04
CA LEU A 123 12.34 0.56 -17.21
C LEU A 123 12.76 0.20 -18.64
N THR A 124 13.39 1.12 -19.35
CA THR A 124 14.01 0.87 -20.66
C THR A 124 15.50 1.14 -20.59
N VAL A 125 16.31 0.16 -20.99
CA VAL A 125 17.77 0.24 -21.02
C VAL A 125 18.27 -0.07 -22.42
N THR A 126 19.06 0.82 -23.00
CA THR A 126 19.74 0.60 -24.28
C THR A 126 21.24 0.74 -24.07
N SER A 127 22.01 -0.30 -24.39
CA SER A 127 23.47 -0.28 -24.23
C SER A 127 24.17 -0.46 -25.57
N GLU A 128 25.07 0.44 -25.92
CA GLU A 128 25.95 0.30 -27.08
C GLU A 128 27.08 -0.73 -26.83
N ILE A 129 27.31 -1.10 -25.56
CA ILE A 129 28.28 -2.13 -25.17
C ILE A 129 27.60 -3.52 -25.26
N PRO A 130 28.16 -4.50 -25.98
CA PRO A 130 27.54 -5.80 -26.16
C PRO A 130 27.75 -6.73 -24.96
N GLN A 131 27.03 -7.86 -24.96
CA GLN A 131 27.19 -8.98 -24.00
C GLN A 131 26.62 -8.67 -22.62
N LEU A 132 25.63 -7.77 -22.56
CA LEU A 132 24.83 -7.52 -21.38
C LEU A 132 23.93 -8.75 -21.13
N ILE A 133 24.01 -9.30 -19.92
CA ILE A 133 23.30 -10.53 -19.55
C ILE A 133 22.27 -10.36 -18.43
N ARG A 134 22.42 -9.35 -17.56
CA ARG A 134 21.48 -9.08 -16.46
C ARG A 134 21.32 -7.58 -16.22
N LEU A 135 20.13 -7.21 -15.77
CA LEU A 135 19.82 -5.92 -15.17
C LEU A 135 19.33 -6.17 -13.74
N ILE A 136 19.99 -5.55 -12.77
CA ILE A 136 19.63 -5.67 -11.35
C ILE A 136 19.33 -4.27 -10.82
N VAL A 137 18.15 -4.08 -10.23
CA VAL A 137 17.76 -2.82 -9.60
C VAL A 137 17.89 -2.95 -8.09
N ASN A 138 18.39 -1.91 -7.44
CA ASN A 138 18.39 -1.80 -5.98
C ASN A 138 17.76 -0.45 -5.56
N THR A 139 16.77 -0.51 -4.65
CA THR A 139 16.06 0.67 -4.15
C THR A 139 15.59 0.45 -2.72
N SER A 140 15.87 1.38 -1.81
CA SER A 140 15.42 1.32 -0.40
C SER A 140 15.61 -0.07 0.29
N GLY A 141 16.69 -0.79 -0.01
CA GLY A 141 16.97 -2.12 0.54
C GLY A 141 16.22 -3.28 -0.12
N MET A 142 15.51 -3.05 -1.23
CA MET A 142 14.98 -4.07 -2.13
C MET A 142 15.99 -4.28 -3.27
N THR A 143 16.26 -5.53 -3.64
CA THR A 143 17.04 -5.85 -4.86
C THR A 143 16.21 -6.73 -5.76
N GLU A 144 16.22 -6.46 -7.06
CA GLU A 144 15.41 -7.16 -8.04
C GLU A 144 16.22 -7.50 -9.28
N LEU A 145 16.09 -8.73 -9.79
CA LEU A 145 16.52 -9.09 -11.14
C LEU A 145 15.40 -8.71 -12.12
N VAL A 146 15.48 -7.50 -12.68
CA VAL A 146 14.44 -6.95 -13.57
C VAL A 146 14.56 -7.48 -15.00
N TRP A 147 15.71 -8.03 -15.38
CA TRP A 147 15.88 -8.68 -16.68
C TRP A 147 17.08 -9.63 -16.69
N ALA A 148 16.92 -10.75 -17.40
CA ALA A 148 18.03 -11.60 -17.80
C ALA A 148 17.87 -12.06 -19.25
N GLY A 149 18.97 -12.13 -19.97
CA GLY A 149 19.01 -12.55 -21.38
C GLY A 149 20.43 -12.47 -21.93
N PHE A 150 20.57 -12.37 -23.25
CA PHE A 150 21.85 -12.02 -23.88
C PHE A 150 21.60 -10.93 -24.92
N ALA A 151 22.01 -9.70 -24.62
CA ALA A 151 21.83 -8.54 -25.48
C ALA A 151 23.10 -8.23 -26.28
N SER A 152 22.94 -8.11 -27.60
CA SER A 152 23.96 -7.54 -28.48
C SER A 152 24.05 -6.01 -28.33
N SER A 153 25.08 -5.39 -28.89
CA SER A 153 25.20 -3.93 -28.93
C SER A 153 23.95 -3.28 -29.54
N ASN A 154 23.53 -2.15 -28.96
CA ASN A 154 22.37 -1.35 -29.36
C ASN A 154 21.01 -2.05 -29.19
N SER A 155 20.95 -3.14 -28.40
CA SER A 155 19.68 -3.76 -28.06
C SER A 155 18.97 -2.91 -27.00
N SER A 156 17.68 -2.67 -27.20
CA SER A 156 16.83 -2.02 -26.20
C SER A 156 16.07 -3.09 -25.42
N ILE A 157 16.17 -3.00 -24.09
CA ILE A 157 15.51 -3.90 -23.14
C ILE A 157 14.43 -3.08 -22.45
N THR A 158 13.16 -3.51 -22.56
CA THR A 158 12.04 -2.93 -21.82
C THR A 158 11.52 -3.94 -20.81
N THR A 159 11.43 -3.54 -19.56
CA THR A 159 11.01 -4.38 -18.44
C THR A 159 10.27 -3.55 -17.37
N GLN A 160 9.78 -4.19 -16.32
CA GLN A 160 9.23 -3.50 -15.16
C GLN A 160 10.26 -3.41 -14.03
N ALA A 161 10.15 -2.37 -13.19
CA ALA A 161 10.95 -2.19 -11.99
C ALA A 161 10.20 -1.28 -11.02
N TYR A 162 10.19 -1.63 -9.74
CA TYR A 162 9.77 -0.70 -8.70
C TYR A 162 10.98 0.11 -8.21
N VAL A 163 10.82 1.43 -8.10
CA VAL A 163 11.83 2.34 -7.55
C VAL A 163 11.15 3.30 -6.58
N ASN A 164 11.59 3.25 -5.32
CA ASN A 164 11.10 4.15 -4.30
C ASN A 164 11.91 5.45 -4.33
N GLU A 165 11.45 6.41 -5.14
CA GLU A 165 12.09 7.70 -5.49
C GLU A 165 13.41 7.58 -6.27
N THR A 166 14.43 6.94 -5.68
CA THR A 166 15.75 6.74 -6.29
C THR A 166 16.30 5.35 -5.99
N GLY A 167 17.28 4.93 -6.79
CA GLY A 167 17.94 3.65 -6.63
C GLY A 167 19.22 3.56 -7.47
N THR A 168 19.66 2.33 -7.70
CA THR A 168 20.77 2.02 -8.61
C THR A 168 20.37 0.92 -9.58
N LEU A 169 20.94 0.98 -10.77
CA LEU A 169 20.83 -0.04 -11.81
C LEU A 169 22.22 -0.64 -12.04
N THR A 170 22.38 -1.93 -11.77
CA THR A 170 23.60 -2.68 -12.10
C THR A 170 23.39 -3.47 -13.39
N LEU A 171 24.18 -3.13 -14.40
CA LEU A 171 24.31 -3.85 -15.66
C LEU A 171 25.43 -4.89 -15.51
N VAL A 172 25.12 -6.15 -15.77
CA VAL A 172 26.09 -7.27 -15.67
C VAL A 172 26.42 -7.75 -17.07
N PHE A 173 27.70 -7.65 -17.44
CA PHE A 173 28.23 -8.09 -18.73
C PHE A 173 28.99 -9.41 -18.59
N SER A 174 28.82 -10.29 -19.58
CA SER A 174 29.66 -11.48 -19.72
C SER A 174 31.08 -11.07 -20.16
N ASN A 175 32.10 -11.54 -19.45
CA ASN A 175 33.50 -11.28 -19.72
C ASN A 175 34.29 -12.60 -19.83
N GLY A 176 33.78 -13.52 -20.63
CA GLY A 176 34.39 -14.85 -20.80
C GLY A 176 34.28 -15.73 -19.56
N THR A 177 35.35 -15.89 -18.79
CA THR A 177 35.33 -16.74 -17.57
C THR A 177 34.95 -15.97 -16.31
N SER A 178 34.55 -14.69 -16.43
CA SER A 178 34.13 -13.83 -15.33
C SER A 178 32.98 -12.91 -15.76
N LEU A 179 32.49 -12.11 -14.81
CA LEU A 179 31.46 -11.11 -15.01
C LEU A 179 32.03 -9.71 -14.73
N VAL A 180 31.52 -8.69 -15.42
CA VAL A 180 31.87 -7.29 -15.20
C VAL A 180 30.59 -6.50 -14.95
N ASN A 181 30.59 -5.69 -13.89
CA ASN A 181 29.42 -4.92 -13.47
C ASN A 181 29.65 -3.42 -13.72
N VAL A 182 28.62 -2.74 -14.21
CA VAL A 182 28.53 -1.27 -14.26
C VAL A 182 27.32 -0.88 -13.42
N THR A 183 27.50 0.00 -12.44
CA THR A 183 26.41 0.48 -11.57
C THR A 183 26.15 1.95 -11.83
N LEU A 184 24.90 2.26 -12.19
CA LEU A 184 24.43 3.59 -12.55
C LEU A 184 23.39 4.07 -11.54
N PRO A 185 23.28 5.39 -11.27
CA PRO A 185 22.15 5.92 -10.53
C PRO A 185 20.86 5.73 -11.33
N LEU A 186 19.77 5.41 -10.63
CA LEU A 186 18.44 5.22 -11.23
C LEU A 186 17.45 6.19 -10.58
N ALA A 187 16.81 7.00 -11.40
CA ALA A 187 15.75 7.91 -11.02
C ALA A 187 14.78 8.06 -12.20
N LEU A 188 13.60 8.64 -11.94
CA LEU A 188 12.60 8.91 -12.98
C LEU A 188 13.16 9.76 -14.12
N GLY A 189 12.62 9.55 -15.33
CA GLY A 189 13.03 10.25 -16.53
C GLY A 189 14.13 9.52 -17.30
N ASN A 190 14.79 10.24 -18.21
CA ASN A 190 15.80 9.71 -19.12
C ASN A 190 17.19 10.17 -18.70
N HIS A 191 18.13 9.23 -18.65
CA HIS A 191 19.51 9.45 -18.26
C HIS A 191 20.44 8.77 -19.27
N GLU A 192 21.57 9.41 -19.57
CA GLU A 192 22.57 8.92 -20.51
C GLU A 192 23.93 8.85 -19.81
N PHE A 193 24.63 7.74 -19.98
CA PHE A 193 25.94 7.48 -19.40
C PHE A 193 26.91 7.03 -20.48
N SER A 194 28.19 7.33 -20.34
CA SER A 194 29.23 6.90 -21.29
C SER A 194 30.24 6.01 -20.57
N GLU A 195 30.43 4.80 -21.10
CA GLU A 195 31.22 3.76 -20.44
C GLU A 195 32.26 3.16 -21.39
N SER A 196 33.32 2.61 -20.80
CA SER A 196 34.42 1.97 -21.52
C SER A 196 34.86 0.69 -20.80
N LEU A 197 34.54 -0.46 -21.37
CA LEU A 197 34.85 -1.77 -20.79
C LEU A 197 35.83 -2.56 -21.66
N ASN A 198 36.77 -3.25 -21.02
CA ASN A 198 37.59 -4.26 -21.67
C ASN A 198 36.94 -5.63 -21.45
N LEU A 199 36.33 -6.18 -22.50
CA LEU A 199 35.60 -7.45 -22.43
C LEU A 199 36.24 -8.47 -23.37
N VAL A 200 36.35 -9.72 -22.91
CA VAL A 200 36.55 -10.89 -23.77
C VAL A 200 35.35 -10.96 -24.72
N GLN A 201 35.58 -11.04 -26.03
CA GLN A 201 34.49 -11.18 -26.98
C GLN A 201 33.80 -12.54 -26.79
N VAL A 202 32.47 -12.53 -26.73
CA VAL A 202 31.60 -13.68 -26.49
C VAL A 202 30.56 -13.77 -27.60
N THR A 203 30.42 -14.95 -28.17
CA THR A 203 29.36 -15.27 -29.14
C THR A 203 28.48 -16.40 -28.59
N PRO A 204 27.19 -16.15 -28.29
CA PRO A 204 26.31 -17.15 -27.74
C PRO A 204 25.82 -18.11 -28.82
N THR A 205 25.71 -19.40 -28.51
CA THR A 205 25.06 -20.42 -29.33
C THR A 205 23.98 -21.09 -28.49
N ALA A 206 22.71 -20.95 -28.86
CA ALA A 206 21.61 -21.64 -28.19
C ALA A 206 21.70 -23.14 -28.49
N ILE A 207 21.79 -23.96 -27.44
CA ILE A 207 21.94 -25.42 -27.54
C ILE A 207 20.74 -26.19 -26.98
N ALA A 208 19.90 -25.53 -26.17
CA ALA A 208 18.63 -26.08 -25.73
C ALA A 208 17.60 -24.96 -25.49
N HIS A 209 16.33 -25.29 -25.67
CA HIS A 209 15.20 -24.41 -25.41
C HIS A 209 14.02 -25.22 -24.85
N SER A 210 13.29 -24.66 -23.90
CA SER A 210 12.07 -25.27 -23.36
C SER A 210 11.05 -24.20 -22.97
N THR A 211 9.78 -24.60 -22.91
CA THR A 211 8.69 -23.77 -22.40
C THR A 211 8.15 -24.36 -21.09
N ARG A 212 7.63 -23.51 -20.22
CA ARG A 212 6.99 -23.90 -18.95
C ARG A 212 5.82 -22.97 -18.64
N GLU A 213 4.89 -23.41 -17.81
CA GLU A 213 3.89 -22.53 -17.21
C GLU A 213 4.32 -22.19 -15.77
N VAL A 214 4.11 -20.96 -15.35
CA VAL A 214 4.32 -20.49 -13.98
C VAL A 214 2.98 -20.02 -13.43
N GLU A 215 2.59 -20.51 -12.25
CA GLU A 215 1.40 -20.01 -11.55
C GLU A 215 1.71 -18.68 -10.87
N VAL A 216 0.88 -17.67 -11.12
CA VAL A 216 0.99 -16.33 -10.56
C VAL A 216 -0.19 -16.11 -9.62
N GLN A 217 0.09 -16.09 -8.31
CA GLN A 217 -0.90 -15.79 -7.29
C GLN A 217 -1.13 -14.29 -7.20
N GLN A 218 -2.39 -13.84 -7.21
CA GLN A 218 -2.75 -12.42 -7.22
C GLN A 218 -3.25 -11.89 -5.87
N ASN A 219 -3.20 -12.67 -4.79
CA ASN A 219 -3.72 -12.24 -3.50
C ASN A 219 -3.01 -10.98 -2.98
N PHE A 220 -3.78 -10.06 -2.40
CA PHE A 220 -3.24 -8.95 -1.62
C PHE A 220 -2.65 -9.47 -0.30
N PRO A 221 -1.58 -8.84 0.21
CA PRO A 221 -1.06 -9.13 1.54
C PRO A 221 -2.13 -8.85 2.60
N ARG A 222 -2.02 -9.52 3.74
CA ARG A 222 -2.96 -9.31 4.84
C ARG A 222 -2.48 -8.13 5.70
N ARG A 223 -3.26 -7.04 5.72
CA ARG A 223 -2.98 -5.87 6.57
C ARG A 223 -2.73 -6.25 8.03
N TYR A 224 -1.70 -5.63 8.61
CA TYR A 224 -1.32 -5.79 10.01
C TYR A 224 -1.09 -7.25 10.44
N ALA A 225 -0.62 -8.09 9.52
CA ALA A 225 -0.22 -9.47 9.78
C ALA A 225 1.18 -9.73 9.21
N PRO A 226 1.90 -10.76 9.70
CA PRO A 226 3.14 -11.21 9.06
C PRO A 226 2.86 -11.73 7.64
N GLU A 227 3.86 -11.58 6.76
CA GLU A 227 3.83 -12.11 5.40
C GLU A 227 4.84 -13.26 5.29
N GLU A 228 4.48 -14.30 4.54
CA GLU A 228 5.32 -15.44 4.20
C GLU A 228 5.50 -15.48 2.69
N ASP A 229 6.74 -15.63 2.24
CA ASP A 229 7.07 -15.81 0.82
C ASP A 229 7.88 -17.09 0.61
N GLU A 230 7.65 -17.73 -0.53
CA GLU A 230 8.39 -18.91 -0.98
C GLU A 230 8.81 -18.72 -2.44
N LEU A 231 10.12 -18.68 -2.69
CA LEU A 231 10.68 -18.67 -4.03
C LEU A 231 11.21 -20.06 -4.39
N GLN A 232 10.53 -20.72 -5.32
CA GLN A 232 10.95 -22.00 -5.86
C GLN A 232 11.87 -21.81 -7.06
N VAL A 233 13.16 -22.17 -7.02
CA VAL A 233 14.04 -22.15 -8.19
C VAL A 233 14.35 -23.58 -8.61
N SER A 234 14.03 -23.95 -9.85
CA SER A 234 14.12 -25.35 -10.32
C SER A 234 13.29 -26.30 -9.43
N ASN A 235 13.92 -27.23 -8.71
CA ASN A 235 13.25 -28.19 -7.83
C ASN A 235 13.42 -27.87 -6.32
N GLU A 236 14.12 -26.78 -6.00
CA GLU A 236 14.40 -26.36 -4.62
C GLU A 236 13.59 -25.11 -4.30
N SER A 237 13.20 -24.94 -3.04
CA SER A 237 12.56 -23.71 -2.58
C SER A 237 13.25 -23.13 -1.36
N VAL A 238 13.12 -21.81 -1.23
CA VAL A 238 13.51 -21.06 -0.04
C VAL A 238 12.33 -20.22 0.39
N ASN A 239 12.10 -20.16 1.69
CA ASN A 239 11.03 -19.36 2.26
C ASN A 239 11.57 -18.44 3.36
N ALA A 240 10.82 -17.37 3.61
CA ALA A 240 11.03 -16.51 4.77
C ALA A 240 9.68 -15.93 5.23
N THR A 241 9.62 -15.60 6.52
CA THR A 241 8.46 -14.95 7.14
C THR A 241 8.91 -13.70 7.86
N THR A 242 8.16 -12.61 7.73
CA THR A 242 8.52 -11.33 8.36
C THR A 242 7.30 -10.54 8.80
N ASN A 243 7.51 -9.64 9.77
CA ASN A 243 6.49 -8.68 10.20
C ASN A 243 6.46 -7.45 9.27
N TYR A 244 5.39 -6.68 9.39
CA TYR A 244 5.22 -5.43 8.66
C TYR A 244 5.84 -4.24 9.41
N ASN A 245 6.17 -3.19 8.65
CA ASN A 245 6.41 -1.83 9.13
C ASN A 245 5.45 -0.86 8.43
N THR A 246 5.04 0.19 9.13
CA THR A 246 4.28 1.32 8.55
C THR A 246 5.23 2.42 8.14
N THR A 247 5.04 2.99 6.94
CA THR A 247 5.89 4.07 6.41
C THR A 247 5.15 4.80 5.29
N LEU A 248 5.78 5.79 4.67
CA LEU A 248 5.45 6.23 3.31
C LEU A 248 6.28 5.47 2.27
N ALA A 249 5.71 5.28 1.09
CA ALA A 249 6.40 4.73 -0.07
C ALA A 249 5.90 5.41 -1.37
N TYR A 250 6.77 5.51 -2.36
CA TYR A 250 6.48 6.16 -3.63
C TYR A 250 5.53 5.31 -4.48
N PHE A 251 4.45 5.92 -4.96
CA PHE A 251 3.47 5.30 -5.83
C PHE A 251 2.90 6.33 -6.82
N ASN A 252 3.01 6.06 -8.13
CA ASN A 252 2.40 6.87 -9.20
C ASN A 252 2.56 8.40 -9.05
N GLY A 253 3.74 8.89 -8.66
CA GLY A 253 3.99 10.34 -8.58
C GLY A 253 4.09 10.93 -7.18
N SER A 254 3.61 10.24 -6.14
CA SER A 254 3.49 10.77 -4.78
C SER A 254 3.98 9.76 -3.74
N LEU A 255 4.38 10.24 -2.56
CA LEU A 255 4.56 9.39 -1.38
C LEU A 255 3.19 9.14 -0.74
N VAL A 256 2.83 7.88 -0.53
CA VAL A 256 1.56 7.46 0.08
C VAL A 256 1.80 6.56 1.28
N PRO A 257 0.88 6.51 2.25
CA PRO A 257 0.94 5.52 3.34
C PRO A 257 1.09 4.09 2.81
N ALA A 258 1.98 3.33 3.45
CA ALA A 258 2.34 1.99 3.02
C ALA A 258 2.63 1.05 4.20
N LEU A 259 2.28 -0.23 4.00
CA LEU A 259 2.74 -1.34 4.82
C LEU A 259 3.84 -2.08 4.06
N VAL A 260 4.98 -2.30 4.71
CA VAL A 260 6.18 -2.87 4.11
C VAL A 260 6.61 -4.10 4.88
N TRP A 261 6.73 -5.23 4.18
CA TRP A 261 7.28 -6.48 4.69
C TRP A 261 8.63 -6.70 4.04
N LYS A 262 9.67 -7.00 4.83
CA LYS A 262 11.01 -7.33 4.33
C LYS A 262 11.53 -8.56 5.04
N GLY A 263 11.80 -9.62 4.30
CA GLY A 263 12.31 -10.88 4.83
C GLY A 263 13.62 -11.27 4.14
N GLU A 264 14.46 -11.96 4.89
CA GLU A 264 15.73 -12.52 4.41
C GLU A 264 15.82 -13.98 4.83
N GLY A 265 16.49 -14.80 4.03
CA GLY A 265 16.68 -16.21 4.28
C GLY A 265 17.98 -16.72 3.67
N PHE A 266 18.44 -17.85 4.21
CA PHE A 266 19.58 -18.59 3.68
C PHE A 266 19.19 -20.04 3.49
N ALA A 267 19.42 -20.57 2.30
CA ALA A 267 19.18 -21.98 2.01
C ALA A 267 20.38 -22.60 1.32
N LEU A 268 20.70 -23.84 1.69
CA LEU A 268 21.57 -24.69 0.90
C LEU A 268 20.76 -25.17 -0.30
N MET A 269 21.04 -24.63 -1.48
CA MET A 269 20.38 -25.06 -2.71
C MET A 269 21.40 -25.76 -3.61
N ASP A 270 20.96 -26.77 -4.35
CA ASP A 270 21.72 -27.34 -5.46
C ASP A 270 20.93 -27.10 -6.75
N LEU A 271 21.28 -26.02 -7.43
CA LEU A 271 20.53 -25.55 -8.59
C LEU A 271 21.30 -25.91 -9.84
N GLY A 272 20.74 -26.78 -10.69
CA GLY A 272 21.45 -27.23 -11.87
C GLY A 272 20.79 -28.29 -12.73
N PHE A 273 21.39 -28.53 -13.89
CA PHE A 273 21.08 -29.64 -14.78
C PHE A 273 22.32 -30.53 -14.97
N GLY A 274 22.29 -31.77 -14.50
CA GLY A 274 23.40 -32.70 -14.66
C GLY A 274 24.69 -32.24 -13.96
N LYS A 275 25.76 -31.92 -14.72
CA LYS A 275 27.06 -31.46 -14.19
C LYS A 275 27.12 -29.94 -13.92
N PHE A 276 26.10 -29.19 -14.32
CA PHE A 276 26.02 -27.73 -14.21
C PHE A 276 25.23 -27.38 -12.97
N GLY A 277 25.84 -27.50 -11.79
CA GLY A 277 25.19 -27.31 -10.49
C GLY A 277 25.85 -26.22 -9.66
N VAL A 278 25.05 -25.27 -9.18
CA VAL A 278 25.45 -24.26 -8.21
C VAL A 278 25.05 -24.76 -6.82
N SER A 279 25.98 -25.42 -6.13
CA SER A 279 25.80 -25.94 -4.77
C SER A 279 26.35 -24.98 -3.71
N GLY A 280 25.67 -24.83 -2.56
CA GLY A 280 26.13 -23.96 -1.45
C GLY A 280 25.04 -23.05 -0.90
N ASN A 281 25.42 -22.13 -0.01
CA ASN A 281 24.49 -21.17 0.61
C ASN A 281 24.04 -20.13 -0.43
N SER A 282 22.73 -20.01 -0.62
CA SER A 282 22.09 -18.94 -1.36
C SER A 282 21.63 -17.86 -0.40
N TYR A 283 21.79 -16.59 -0.76
CA TYR A 283 21.14 -15.48 -0.08
C TYR A 283 19.81 -15.19 -0.78
N TYR A 284 18.74 -15.14 0.01
CA TYR A 284 17.40 -14.85 -0.46
C TYR A 284 16.82 -13.70 0.34
N GLN A 285 16.06 -12.85 -0.35
CA GLN A 285 15.29 -11.78 0.26
C GLN A 285 14.00 -11.58 -0.51
N PHE A 286 12.97 -11.12 0.20
CA PHE A 286 11.73 -10.66 -0.42
C PHE A 286 11.28 -9.35 0.21
N SER A 287 10.46 -8.63 -0.54
CA SER A 287 9.82 -7.41 -0.07
C SER A 287 8.44 -7.28 -0.67
N THR A 288 7.44 -7.05 0.18
CA THR A 288 6.08 -6.70 -0.23
C THR A 288 5.77 -5.30 0.28
N ILE A 289 5.14 -4.47 -0.54
CA ILE A 289 4.69 -3.12 -0.20
C ILE A 289 3.23 -2.99 -0.64
N GLU A 290 2.32 -2.75 0.30
CA GLU A 290 0.92 -2.38 0.00
C GLU A 290 0.74 -0.87 0.17
N PHE A 291 0.10 -0.22 -0.81
CA PHE A 291 -0.08 1.23 -0.87
C PHE A 291 -1.52 1.61 -0.55
N PHE A 292 -1.70 2.67 0.24
CA PHE A 292 -3.01 3.13 0.69
C PHE A 292 -3.25 4.59 0.37
N GLY A 293 -4.47 4.88 -0.09
CA GLY A 293 -4.93 6.22 -0.41
C GLY A 293 -5.97 6.72 0.58
N VAL A 294 -6.83 7.63 0.09
CA VAL A 294 -7.88 8.27 0.88
C VAL A 294 -8.76 7.24 1.59
N ASN A 295 -9.06 7.50 2.86
CA ASN A 295 -9.82 6.64 3.76
C ASN A 295 -9.23 5.23 4.00
N GLY A 296 -7.95 5.02 3.68
CA GLY A 296 -7.31 3.71 3.78
C GLY A 296 -7.70 2.73 2.70
N THR A 297 -8.15 3.24 1.55
CA THR A 297 -8.41 2.43 0.35
C THR A 297 -7.12 1.89 -0.23
N VAL A 298 -7.15 0.65 -0.75
CA VAL A 298 -5.97 0.04 -1.38
C VAL A 298 -5.75 0.62 -2.77
N LEU A 299 -4.55 1.12 -3.04
CA LEU A 299 -4.16 1.64 -4.36
C LEU A 299 -3.47 0.57 -5.21
N GLY A 300 -2.83 -0.40 -4.56
CA GLY A 300 -2.06 -1.44 -5.21
C GLY A 300 -1.07 -2.10 -4.25
N TYR A 301 -0.25 -3.00 -4.77
CA TYR A 301 0.91 -3.53 -4.07
C TYR A 301 2.03 -3.90 -5.04
N VAL A 302 3.24 -3.95 -4.51
CA VAL A 302 4.43 -4.48 -5.18
C VAL A 302 4.94 -5.62 -4.32
N HIS A 303 5.23 -6.76 -4.94
CA HIS A 303 5.95 -7.87 -4.35
C HIS A 303 7.19 -8.15 -5.19
N ASN A 304 8.33 -8.29 -4.53
CA ASN A 304 9.59 -8.66 -5.13
C ASN A 304 10.24 -9.78 -4.30
N SER A 305 10.84 -10.74 -4.98
CA SER A 305 11.77 -11.68 -4.38
C SER A 305 13.06 -11.75 -5.20
N TYR A 306 14.17 -12.01 -4.52
CA TYR A 306 15.50 -12.05 -5.12
C TYR A 306 16.36 -13.07 -4.42
N LEU A 307 17.06 -13.83 -5.24
CA LEU A 307 17.99 -14.85 -4.80
C LEU A 307 19.30 -14.70 -5.55
N SER A 308 20.41 -14.68 -4.82
CA SER A 308 21.74 -14.68 -5.41
C SER A 308 22.66 -15.70 -4.78
N LYS A 309 23.59 -16.16 -5.60
CA LYS A 309 24.60 -17.12 -5.19
C LYS A 309 25.79 -17.06 -6.14
N GLU A 310 26.98 -17.09 -5.55
CA GLU A 310 28.21 -17.36 -6.27
C GLU A 310 28.87 -18.60 -5.69
N GLY A 311 29.22 -19.54 -6.56
CA GLY A 311 29.93 -20.76 -6.21
C GLY A 311 31.25 -20.81 -6.94
N SER A 312 32.33 -21.11 -6.22
CA SER A 312 33.59 -21.50 -6.85
C SER A 312 34.04 -22.86 -6.33
N ARG A 313 34.45 -23.75 -7.23
CA ARG A 313 35.10 -25.01 -6.87
C ARG A 313 36.54 -24.96 -7.35
N HIS A 314 37.47 -25.19 -6.43
CA HIS A 314 38.90 -25.24 -6.73
C HIS A 314 39.40 -26.68 -6.55
N GLY A 315 39.65 -27.37 -7.65
CA GLY A 315 40.20 -28.73 -7.69
C GLY A 315 41.62 -28.74 -8.24
N ILE A 316 42.36 -29.81 -7.96
CA ILE A 316 43.77 -29.98 -8.42
C ILE A 316 43.88 -29.96 -9.96
N VAL A 317 42.81 -30.32 -10.67
CA VAL A 317 42.78 -30.48 -12.13
C VAL A 317 41.63 -29.71 -12.81
N SER A 318 40.74 -29.09 -12.03
CA SER A 318 39.60 -28.35 -12.57
C SER A 318 39.16 -27.27 -11.60
N ASN A 319 38.98 -26.05 -12.11
CA ASN A 319 38.35 -24.96 -11.37
C ASN A 319 37.00 -24.66 -12.02
N SER A 320 36.00 -24.30 -11.22
CA SER A 320 34.74 -23.79 -11.76
C SER A 320 34.30 -22.54 -11.02
N PHE A 321 33.66 -21.65 -11.77
CA PHE A 321 32.96 -20.49 -11.26
C PHE A 321 31.52 -20.57 -11.71
N SER A 322 30.59 -20.25 -10.82
CA SER A 322 29.18 -20.23 -11.10
C SER A 322 28.54 -19.03 -10.42
N SER A 323 27.67 -18.32 -11.12
CA SER A 323 26.91 -17.19 -10.61
C SER A 323 25.44 -17.38 -10.96
N LEU A 324 24.62 -17.53 -9.94
CA LEU A 324 23.18 -17.67 -10.05
C LEU A 324 22.50 -16.43 -9.47
N VAL A 325 21.55 -15.90 -10.22
CA VAL A 325 20.65 -14.85 -9.78
C VAL A 325 19.24 -15.22 -10.26
N ALA A 326 18.27 -15.18 -9.37
CA ALA A 326 16.86 -15.33 -9.70
C ALA A 326 16.07 -14.19 -9.07
N GLY A 327 14.99 -13.77 -9.71
CA GLY A 327 14.10 -12.76 -9.16
C GLY A 327 12.69 -12.86 -9.71
N GLU A 328 11.75 -12.45 -8.88
CA GLU A 328 10.34 -12.32 -9.20
C GLU A 328 9.88 -10.90 -8.84
N LEU A 329 9.05 -10.31 -9.68
CA LEU A 329 8.34 -9.07 -9.41
C LEU A 329 6.89 -9.22 -9.84
N LYS A 330 6.01 -8.81 -8.94
CA LYS A 330 4.57 -8.70 -9.17
C LYS A 330 4.14 -7.31 -8.73
N MET A 331 3.62 -6.52 -9.64
CA MET A 331 3.05 -5.21 -9.38
C MET A 331 1.57 -5.22 -9.70
N VAL A 332 0.75 -4.90 -8.71
CA VAL A 332 -0.69 -4.66 -8.89
C VAL A 332 -0.93 -3.18 -8.70
N THR A 333 -1.35 -2.49 -9.75
CA THR A 333 -1.46 -1.03 -9.75
C THR A 333 -2.83 -0.59 -10.24
N GLY A 334 -3.43 0.37 -9.52
CA GLY A 334 -4.60 1.09 -9.99
C GLY A 334 -4.22 2.30 -10.85
N HIS A 335 -5.11 2.67 -11.77
CA HIS A 335 -5.03 3.93 -12.51
C HIS A 335 -5.51 5.11 -11.64
N VAL A 336 -4.81 5.36 -10.54
CA VAL A 336 -5.07 6.48 -9.64
C VAL A 336 -3.78 7.28 -9.46
N THR A 337 -3.89 8.60 -9.58
CA THR A 337 -2.85 9.53 -9.18
C THR A 337 -3.19 10.00 -7.76
N PRO A 338 -2.42 9.60 -6.74
CA PRO A 338 -2.66 10.04 -5.39
C PRO A 338 -2.57 11.57 -5.28
N PRO A 339 -3.39 12.21 -4.44
CA PRO A 339 -3.19 13.60 -4.06
C PRO A 339 -1.78 13.84 -3.51
N LYS A 340 -1.34 15.10 -3.55
CA LYS A 340 -0.06 15.48 -2.96
C LYS A 340 -0.18 15.46 -1.43
N ALA A 341 0.79 14.82 -0.77
CA ALA A 341 0.93 14.85 0.68
C ALA A 341 1.28 16.27 1.16
N GLU A 342 0.57 16.77 2.19
CA GLU A 342 0.88 18.04 2.84
C GLU A 342 1.41 17.87 4.26
N THR A 343 0.81 16.96 5.02
CA THR A 343 1.20 16.72 6.41
C THR A 343 1.18 15.23 6.69
N GLU A 344 2.30 14.71 7.16
CA GLU A 344 2.46 13.34 7.62
C GLU A 344 2.36 13.29 9.15
N ALA A 345 1.70 12.26 9.67
CA ALA A 345 1.58 12.00 11.09
C ALA A 345 1.63 10.49 11.37
N GLU A 346 2.35 10.13 12.42
CA GLU A 346 2.31 8.78 13.00
C GLU A 346 1.39 8.79 14.22
N VAL A 347 0.43 7.87 14.24
CA VAL A 347 -0.48 7.63 15.36
C VAL A 347 -0.44 6.17 15.77
N GLU A 348 -0.93 5.88 16.96
CA GLU A 348 -1.03 4.51 17.47
C GLU A 348 -2.48 4.24 17.84
N VAL A 349 -3.09 3.22 17.21
CA VAL A 349 -4.43 2.75 17.54
C VAL A 349 -4.26 1.45 18.32
N HIS A 350 -4.46 1.53 19.64
CA HIS A 350 -4.42 0.36 20.53
C HIS A 350 -3.14 -0.52 20.38
N GLY A 351 -1.94 0.08 20.35
CA GLY A 351 -0.69 -0.66 20.16
C GLY A 351 -0.24 -0.83 18.72
N VAL A 352 -1.09 -0.49 17.74
CA VAL A 352 -0.80 -0.66 16.32
C VAL A 352 -0.38 0.68 15.72
N PRO A 353 0.85 0.80 15.18
CA PRO A 353 1.28 2.02 14.51
C PRO A 353 0.49 2.23 13.22
N VAL A 354 0.20 3.48 12.90
CA VAL A 354 -0.52 3.91 11.70
C VAL A 354 0.08 5.20 11.19
N VAL A 355 0.36 5.24 9.89
CA VAL A 355 0.65 6.50 9.20
C VAL A 355 -0.66 7.10 8.68
N VAL A 356 -0.84 8.39 8.91
CA VAL A 356 -1.92 9.22 8.37
C VAL A 356 -1.30 10.39 7.62
N VAL A 357 -1.76 10.66 6.41
CA VAL A 357 -1.33 11.80 5.60
C VAL A 357 -2.54 12.67 5.31
N ILE A 358 -2.47 13.94 5.71
CA ILE A 358 -3.42 14.96 5.25
C ILE A 358 -2.94 15.46 3.89
N THR A 359 -3.87 15.44 2.94
CA THR A 359 -3.65 15.81 1.54
C THR A 359 -4.04 17.26 1.28
N SER A 360 -3.60 17.79 0.14
CA SER A 360 -3.96 19.15 -0.32
C SER A 360 -5.46 19.37 -0.58
N ASN A 361 -6.27 18.31 -0.53
CA ASN A 361 -7.72 18.38 -0.71
C ASN A 361 -8.47 18.21 0.61
N ASP A 362 -7.81 18.41 1.76
CA ASP A 362 -8.38 18.22 3.11
C ASP A 362 -8.90 16.80 3.39
N SER A 363 -8.40 15.80 2.65
CA SER A 363 -8.70 14.39 2.86
C SER A 363 -7.54 13.68 3.54
N ALA A 364 -7.83 12.58 4.25
CA ALA A 364 -6.82 11.78 4.92
C ALA A 364 -6.56 10.45 4.17
N GLU A 365 -5.31 10.20 3.83
CA GLU A 365 -4.81 8.89 3.43
C GLU A 365 -4.25 8.17 4.65
N SER A 366 -4.35 6.84 4.72
CA SER A 366 -3.81 6.11 5.87
C SER A 366 -3.56 4.63 5.59
N THR A 367 -2.62 4.02 6.30
CA THR A 367 -2.49 2.54 6.35
C THR A 367 -3.71 1.85 6.98
N ALA A 368 -4.48 2.59 7.80
CA ALA A 368 -5.71 2.15 8.46
C ALA A 368 -6.95 2.78 7.81
N TYR A 369 -8.15 2.35 8.20
CA TYR A 369 -9.38 2.98 7.73
C TYR A 369 -9.58 4.33 8.40
N VAL A 370 -9.92 5.35 7.62
CA VAL A 370 -10.34 6.66 8.15
C VAL A 370 -11.83 6.83 7.96
N ASN A 371 -12.57 6.93 9.06
CA ASN A 371 -14.03 7.03 9.05
C ASN A 371 -14.51 8.49 9.10
N LEU A 372 -13.68 9.38 9.62
CA LEU A 372 -13.94 10.81 9.72
C LEU A 372 -12.66 11.58 9.40
N THR A 373 -12.81 12.64 8.62
CA THR A 373 -11.82 13.71 8.51
C THR A 373 -12.57 15.02 8.56
N HIS A 374 -12.26 15.87 9.53
CA HIS A 374 -12.94 17.15 9.71
C HIS A 374 -11.93 18.25 10.05
N PRO A 375 -11.93 19.39 9.35
CA PRO A 375 -11.09 20.51 9.73
C PRO A 375 -11.53 21.07 11.08
N VAL A 376 -10.57 21.32 11.96
CA VAL A 376 -10.76 21.92 13.28
C VAL A 376 -9.76 23.05 13.48
N TYR A 377 -9.99 23.86 14.49
CA TYR A 377 -9.09 24.93 14.91
C TYR A 377 -8.51 24.61 16.27
N VAL A 378 -7.18 24.61 16.35
CA VAL A 378 -6.44 24.39 17.59
C VAL A 378 -5.55 25.59 17.89
N VAL A 379 -5.47 25.97 19.17
CA VAL A 379 -4.55 27.01 19.62
C VAL A 379 -3.29 26.34 20.13
N GLU A 380 -2.19 26.55 19.43
CA GLU A 380 -0.88 25.99 19.76
C GLU A 380 0.10 27.15 20.04
N HIS A 381 0.72 27.16 21.22
CA HIS A 381 1.66 28.22 21.63
C HIS A 381 1.11 29.66 21.49
N GLY A 382 -0.21 29.84 21.65
CA GLY A 382 -0.87 31.15 21.53
C GLY A 382 -1.18 31.58 20.09
N HIS A 383 -0.88 30.75 19.09
CA HIS A 383 -1.27 30.93 17.70
C HIS A 383 -2.30 29.87 17.32
N GLY A 384 -3.41 30.29 16.73
CA GLY A 384 -4.41 29.32 16.30
C GLY A 384 -4.20 28.91 14.85
N ASN A 385 -4.12 27.59 14.64
CA ASN A 385 -3.83 26.95 13.37
C ASN A 385 -5.02 26.08 12.95
N GLY A 386 -5.28 26.00 11.64
CA GLY A 386 -6.15 24.95 11.09
C GLY A 386 -5.48 23.59 11.28
N ALA A 387 -6.24 22.58 11.68
CA ALA A 387 -5.81 21.22 11.91
C ALA A 387 -6.92 20.25 11.48
N HIS A 388 -6.69 18.94 11.54
CA HIS A 388 -7.68 17.95 11.12
C HIS A 388 -7.97 16.95 12.23
N LEU A 389 -9.24 16.87 12.63
CA LEU A 389 -9.76 15.78 13.46
C LEU A 389 -9.98 14.56 12.57
N VAL A 390 -9.35 13.45 12.92
CA VAL A 390 -9.45 12.18 12.22
C VAL A 390 -9.91 11.06 13.14
N GLU A 391 -10.80 10.20 12.64
CA GLU A 391 -11.15 8.92 13.27
C GLU A 391 -10.45 7.81 12.52
N VAL A 392 -9.51 7.13 13.19
CA VAL A 392 -8.71 6.06 12.59
C VAL A 392 -9.14 4.74 13.21
N SER A 393 -9.41 3.75 12.35
CA SER A 393 -9.90 2.44 12.79
C SER A 393 -9.15 1.26 12.17
N ILE A 394 -8.89 0.24 12.99
CA ILE A 394 -8.22 -1.00 12.63
C ILE A 394 -8.95 -2.14 13.33
N ASN A 395 -9.29 -3.21 12.60
CA ASN A 395 -9.86 -4.44 13.17
C ASN A 395 -11.06 -4.24 14.13
N GLY A 396 -11.87 -3.18 13.91
CA GLY A 396 -13.05 -2.87 14.73
C GLY A 396 -12.78 -2.03 15.98
N THR A 397 -11.52 -1.69 16.28
CA THR A 397 -11.15 -0.66 17.27
C THR A 397 -10.88 0.67 16.57
N TYR A 398 -11.12 1.79 17.25
CA TYR A 398 -10.92 3.13 16.71
C TYR A 398 -10.41 4.09 17.78
N ASP A 399 -9.67 5.11 17.34
CA ASP A 399 -9.23 6.24 18.15
C ASP A 399 -9.39 7.54 17.36
N PHE A 400 -9.50 8.66 18.08
CA PHE A 400 -9.60 10.00 17.48
C PHE A 400 -8.30 10.78 17.72
N PHE A 401 -7.84 11.46 16.69
CA PHE A 401 -6.64 12.29 16.73
C PHE A 401 -6.90 13.65 16.10
N VAL A 402 -6.23 14.68 16.60
CA VAL A 402 -6.04 15.92 15.84
C VAL A 402 -4.62 15.98 15.31
N ILE A 403 -4.50 16.17 14.00
CA ILE A 403 -3.24 16.33 13.27
C ILE A 403 -3.06 17.81 12.95
N THR A 404 -2.01 18.43 13.48
CA THR A 404 -1.66 19.82 13.20
C THR A 404 -0.86 19.93 11.89
N PRO A 405 -0.73 21.12 11.28
CA PRO A 405 0.08 21.31 10.06
C PRO A 405 1.57 21.00 10.22
N SER A 406 2.05 20.91 11.47
CA SER A 406 3.43 20.50 11.78
C SER A 406 3.61 18.97 11.86
N GLY A 407 2.54 18.19 11.66
CA GLY A 407 2.55 16.74 11.84
C GLY A 407 2.40 16.29 13.29
N ARG A 408 2.17 17.22 14.23
CA ARG A 408 1.96 16.88 15.63
C ARG A 408 0.59 16.24 15.81
N THR A 409 0.55 15.16 16.58
CA THR A 409 -0.67 14.43 16.89
C THR A 409 -1.13 14.73 18.31
N ILE A 410 -2.44 14.91 18.48
CA ILE A 410 -3.08 15.11 19.78
C ILE A 410 -4.16 14.03 19.93
N ASN A 411 -4.03 13.19 20.95
CA ASN A 411 -5.04 12.18 21.26
C ASN A 411 -6.32 12.85 21.75
N VAL A 412 -7.45 12.46 21.18
CA VAL A 412 -8.76 13.02 21.52
C VAL A 412 -9.58 11.97 22.25
N THR A 413 -10.00 12.30 23.47
CA THR A 413 -10.82 11.39 24.28
C THR A 413 -12.29 11.57 23.92
N VAL A 414 -12.96 10.49 23.51
CA VAL A 414 -14.42 10.52 23.34
C VAL A 414 -15.08 10.44 24.70
N VAL A 415 -15.89 11.45 25.02
CA VAL A 415 -16.53 11.59 26.32
C VAL A 415 -18.04 11.66 26.19
N ARG A 416 -18.72 11.02 27.14
CA ARG A 416 -20.17 11.11 27.25
C ARG A 416 -20.52 12.30 28.15
N PRO A 417 -21.40 13.22 27.72
CA PRO A 417 -21.88 14.27 28.60
C PRO A 417 -22.51 13.69 29.86
N GLU A 418 -22.16 14.23 31.03
CA GLU A 418 -22.72 13.83 32.32
C GLU A 418 -24.18 14.27 32.43
N ASN A 419 -24.49 15.45 31.89
CA ASN A 419 -25.81 16.02 31.91
C ASN A 419 -26.07 16.89 30.67
N VAL A 420 -27.29 16.82 30.14
CA VAL A 420 -27.78 17.67 29.05
C VAL A 420 -29.17 18.17 29.45
N THR A 421 -29.30 19.47 29.69
CA THR A 421 -30.56 20.10 30.13
C THR A 421 -30.94 21.26 29.24
N GLU A 422 -32.23 21.43 28.97
CA GLU A 422 -32.74 22.61 28.26
C GLU A 422 -32.62 23.86 29.15
N THR A 423 -32.27 24.99 28.53
CA THR A 423 -32.12 26.27 29.22
C THR A 423 -32.38 27.43 28.26
N ILE A 424 -32.36 28.65 28.79
CA ILE A 424 -32.38 29.90 28.04
C ILE A 424 -31.13 30.67 28.41
N ILE A 425 -30.37 31.12 27.42
CA ILE A 425 -29.24 32.03 27.63
C ILE A 425 -29.60 33.43 27.16
N ASN A 426 -29.07 34.45 27.84
CA ASN A 426 -29.25 35.85 27.45
C ASN A 426 -27.94 36.33 26.80
N MET A 427 -28.02 36.66 25.51
CA MET A 427 -26.89 37.17 24.73
C MET A 427 -27.28 38.49 24.10
N THR A 428 -26.51 39.54 24.35
CA THR A 428 -26.77 40.90 23.80
C THR A 428 -28.22 41.38 24.05
N GLY A 429 -28.79 41.03 25.21
CA GLY A 429 -30.15 41.40 25.61
C GLY A 429 -31.27 40.58 24.95
N HIS A 430 -30.93 39.56 24.16
CA HIS A 430 -31.88 38.64 23.52
C HIS A 430 -31.81 37.26 24.16
N GLN A 431 -32.98 36.63 24.35
CA GLN A 431 -33.08 35.28 24.90
C GLN A 431 -33.04 34.24 23.79
N TYR A 432 -32.12 33.30 23.91
CA TYR A 432 -31.99 32.17 22.98
C TYR A 432 -32.24 30.85 23.70
N PRO A 433 -33.06 29.94 23.14
CA PRO A 433 -33.17 28.58 23.64
C PRO A 433 -31.84 27.85 23.44
N ALA A 434 -31.43 27.06 24.42
CA ALA A 434 -30.16 26.33 24.40
C ALA A 434 -30.23 24.99 25.14
N GLN A 435 -29.29 24.10 24.84
CA GLN A 435 -28.96 22.97 25.71
C GLN A 435 -27.69 23.28 26.50
N LYS A 436 -27.77 23.24 27.83
CA LYS A 436 -26.60 23.21 28.71
C LYS A 436 -26.07 21.79 28.78
N ILE A 437 -24.78 21.63 28.49
CA ILE A 437 -24.09 20.34 28.35
C ILE A 437 -22.94 20.35 29.34
N VAL A 438 -22.94 19.41 30.28
CA VAL A 438 -21.88 19.27 31.29
C VAL A 438 -21.01 18.07 30.92
N VAL A 439 -19.71 18.31 30.87
CA VAL A 439 -18.70 17.31 30.53
C VAL A 439 -17.63 17.35 31.61
N ASN A 440 -17.07 16.19 31.96
CA ASN A 440 -16.02 16.05 32.95
C ASN A 440 -14.88 15.24 32.37
N ALA A 441 -13.90 15.94 31.83
CA ALA A 441 -12.74 15.36 31.19
C ALA A 441 -11.61 16.38 31.08
N ASN A 442 -10.40 15.87 30.94
CA ASN A 442 -9.18 16.67 30.78
C ASN A 442 -8.56 16.40 29.40
N GLY A 443 -7.78 17.36 28.91
CA GLY A 443 -7.20 17.32 27.56
C GLY A 443 -8.25 17.48 26.45
N SER A 444 -7.81 17.24 25.22
CA SER A 444 -8.68 17.36 24.05
C SER A 444 -9.78 16.31 24.06
N ILE A 445 -11.02 16.76 23.89
CA ILE A 445 -12.22 15.92 23.99
C ILE A 445 -13.09 16.01 22.76
N LEU A 446 -13.84 14.93 22.52
CA LEU A 446 -14.91 14.86 21.54
C LEU A 446 -16.17 14.35 22.23
N PHE A 447 -17.29 15.04 22.08
CA PHE A 447 -18.59 14.56 22.55
C PHE A 447 -19.67 14.83 21.53
N ASN A 448 -20.82 14.15 21.70
CA ASN A 448 -22.00 14.45 20.90
C ASN A 448 -23.27 14.56 21.75
N VAL A 449 -24.21 15.37 21.27
CA VAL A 449 -25.54 15.53 21.85
C VAL A 449 -26.60 15.50 20.76
N THR A 450 -27.78 14.98 21.08
CA THR A 450 -28.92 15.04 20.16
C THR A 450 -29.51 16.44 20.19
N LEU A 451 -29.68 17.05 19.03
CA LEU A 451 -30.28 18.37 18.91
C LEU A 451 -31.77 18.32 19.25
N LEU A 452 -32.25 19.32 19.99
CA LEU A 452 -33.68 19.52 20.28
C LEU A 452 -34.44 20.04 19.06
N LYS A 453 -33.75 20.82 18.23
CA LYS A 453 -34.32 21.47 17.05
C LYS A 453 -33.39 21.29 15.86
N ASN A 454 -33.98 21.09 14.68
CA ASN A 454 -33.25 21.01 13.42
C ASN A 454 -33.09 22.42 12.81
N GLU A 455 -32.39 23.30 13.53
CA GLU A 455 -32.15 24.70 13.18
C GLU A 455 -30.65 25.03 13.29
N SER A 456 -30.25 26.24 12.90
CA SER A 456 -28.87 26.69 13.07
C SER A 456 -28.46 26.68 14.55
N VAL A 457 -27.30 26.09 14.84
CA VAL A 457 -26.76 25.96 16.19
C VAL A 457 -25.38 26.63 16.25
N ALA A 458 -25.16 27.42 17.30
CA ALA A 458 -23.85 27.93 17.67
C ALA A 458 -23.44 27.36 19.04
N VAL A 459 -22.16 27.03 19.21
CA VAL A 459 -21.66 26.44 20.45
C VAL A 459 -20.84 27.46 21.22
N TYR A 460 -21.14 27.59 22.51
CA TYR A 460 -20.40 28.41 23.45
C TYR A 460 -19.87 27.54 24.58
N LYS A 461 -18.69 27.86 25.09
CA LYS A 461 -18.13 27.24 26.30
C LYS A 461 -18.06 28.25 27.43
N GLU A 462 -18.25 27.76 28.66
CA GLU A 462 -18.12 28.57 29.86
C GLU A 462 -16.65 28.61 30.29
N VAL A 463 -16.06 29.80 30.32
CA VAL A 463 -14.68 30.03 30.79
C VAL A 463 -14.75 31.11 31.85
N ASN A 464 -14.40 30.78 33.09
CA ASN A 464 -14.44 31.70 34.24
C ASN A 464 -15.80 32.43 34.38
N GLY A 465 -16.91 31.71 34.17
CA GLY A 465 -18.28 32.24 34.25
C GLY A 465 -18.72 33.09 33.05
N THR A 466 -17.90 33.20 32.00
CA THR A 466 -18.23 33.93 30.77
C THR A 466 -18.44 32.96 29.61
N LEU A 467 -19.45 33.24 28.77
CA LEU A 467 -19.68 32.48 27.54
C LEU A 467 -18.72 32.93 26.45
N VAL A 468 -17.90 32.00 25.97
CA VAL A 468 -16.96 32.21 24.86
C VAL A 468 -17.42 31.36 23.69
N ALA A 469 -17.58 31.97 22.51
CA ALA A 469 -17.94 31.23 21.30
C ALA A 469 -16.84 30.23 20.96
N LEU A 470 -17.23 28.97 20.71
CA LEU A 470 -16.34 27.97 20.16
C LEU A 470 -16.13 28.25 18.66
N ASN A 471 -14.96 27.92 18.12
CA ASN A 471 -14.72 28.08 16.69
C ASN A 471 -15.76 27.26 15.90
N SER A 472 -16.29 27.83 14.80
CA SER A 472 -17.31 27.17 13.97
C SER A 472 -16.84 25.88 13.30
N THR A 473 -15.53 25.63 13.19
CA THR A 473 -14.98 24.36 12.70
C THR A 473 -14.82 23.32 13.81
N ASN A 474 -14.94 23.71 15.08
CA ASN A 474 -14.80 22.79 16.20
C ASN A 474 -16.11 22.08 16.56
N TYR A 475 -17.18 22.31 15.80
CA TYR A 475 -18.43 21.58 15.95
C TYR A 475 -19.15 21.45 14.62
N PHE A 476 -19.84 20.32 14.45
CA PHE A 476 -20.56 20.02 13.22
C PHE A 476 -21.77 19.13 13.52
N VAL A 477 -22.75 19.13 12.62
CA VAL A 477 -23.97 18.34 12.77
C VAL A 477 -23.93 17.16 11.82
N VAL A 478 -24.06 15.96 12.37
CA VAL A 478 -24.14 14.70 11.61
C VAL A 478 -25.30 13.86 12.14
N ASN A 479 -26.20 13.45 11.25
CA ASN A 479 -27.36 12.60 11.59
C ASN A 479 -28.19 13.12 12.79
N GLY A 480 -28.44 14.44 12.85
CA GLY A 480 -29.22 15.07 13.92
C GLY A 480 -28.50 15.18 15.27
N LYS A 481 -27.23 14.80 15.33
CA LYS A 481 -26.36 14.99 16.50
C LYS A 481 -25.37 16.11 16.23
N LEU A 482 -25.20 16.98 17.22
CA LEU A 482 -24.12 17.95 17.27
C LEU A 482 -22.90 17.25 17.86
N VAL A 483 -21.81 17.22 17.10
CA VAL A 483 -20.49 16.74 17.53
C VAL A 483 -19.65 17.97 17.86
N VAL A 484 -18.95 17.94 19.00
CA VAL A 484 -18.15 19.06 19.49
C VAL A 484 -16.76 18.55 19.86
N TYR A 485 -15.74 19.20 19.31
CA TYR A 485 -14.33 19.06 19.65
C TYR A 485 -13.86 20.29 20.43
N ASP A 486 -13.14 20.11 21.54
CA ASP A 486 -12.55 21.24 22.27
C ASP A 486 -11.36 20.80 23.15
N ASP A 487 -10.54 21.77 23.53
CA ASP A 487 -9.53 21.66 24.59
C ASP A 487 -10.12 22.31 25.87
N PRO A 488 -10.19 21.59 27.00
CA PRO A 488 -11.44 21.29 27.68
C PRO A 488 -12.02 22.48 28.45
N SER A 489 -13.35 22.55 28.46
CA SER A 489 -14.18 23.22 29.46
C SER A 489 -15.16 22.21 30.06
N ASN A 490 -15.66 22.48 31.26
CA ASN A 490 -16.63 21.60 31.92
C ASN A 490 -18.08 21.84 31.46
N THR A 491 -18.36 22.99 30.82
CA THR A 491 -19.74 23.39 30.50
C THR A 491 -19.81 24.05 29.13
N TYR A 492 -20.72 23.53 28.31
CA TYR A 492 -21.01 24.00 26.96
C TYR A 492 -22.48 24.34 26.81
N TYR A 493 -22.78 25.21 25.85
CA TYR A 493 -24.13 25.61 25.48
C TYR A 493 -24.30 25.49 23.98
N ALA A 494 -25.23 24.63 23.54
CA ALA A 494 -25.68 24.57 22.15
C ALA A 494 -26.88 25.50 21.99
N VAL A 495 -26.71 26.60 21.27
CA VAL A 495 -27.64 27.74 21.22
C VAL A 495 -28.34 27.77 19.87
N TYR A 496 -29.67 27.74 19.88
CA TYR A 496 -30.47 27.66 18.66
C TYR A 496 -30.86 29.05 18.15
N GLY A 497 -30.82 29.22 16.83
CA GLY A 497 -31.18 30.49 16.17
C GLY A 497 -30.14 31.60 16.30
N ALA A 498 -28.97 31.30 16.88
CA ALA A 498 -27.80 32.17 16.86
C ALA A 498 -26.93 31.86 15.64
N THR A 499 -26.39 32.89 14.99
CA THR A 499 -25.43 32.74 13.89
C THR A 499 -24.00 32.65 14.46
N PRO A 500 -23.17 31.67 14.02
CA PRO A 500 -21.79 31.58 14.46
C PRO A 500 -21.01 32.86 14.13
N THR A 501 -20.35 33.46 15.12
CA THR A 501 -19.35 34.50 14.89
C THR A 501 -17.99 33.86 14.64
N THR A 502 -17.49 33.92 13.41
CA THR A 502 -16.09 33.62 13.08
C THR A 502 -15.19 34.68 13.68
N THR A 503 -14.39 34.33 14.69
CA THR A 503 -13.33 35.22 15.16
C THR A 503 -12.12 35.01 14.27
N SER A 504 -12.13 35.60 13.08
CA SER A 504 -10.92 35.72 12.26
C SER A 504 -10.02 36.75 12.94
N SER A 505 -8.91 36.32 13.52
CA SER A 505 -7.85 37.24 13.94
C SER A 505 -7.33 37.95 12.69
N THR A 506 -7.67 39.22 12.56
CA THR A 506 -7.25 40.11 11.47
C THR A 506 -5.73 40.26 11.49
N SER A 507 -5.01 39.50 10.66
CA SER A 507 -3.67 39.90 10.23
C SER A 507 -3.84 41.04 9.23
N THR A 508 -3.55 42.27 9.64
CA THR A 508 -3.44 43.41 8.74
C THR A 508 -2.26 43.18 7.80
N THR A 509 -2.54 42.68 6.60
CA THR A 509 -1.65 42.81 5.43
C THR A 509 -2.44 43.49 4.33
N SER A 510 -2.07 44.75 4.11
CA SER A 510 -2.52 45.57 3.00
C SER A 510 -2.05 44.96 1.69
N SER A 511 -2.96 44.40 0.90
CA SER A 511 -2.70 44.14 -0.52
C SER A 511 -3.97 44.39 -1.32
N THR A 512 -3.97 45.54 -1.97
CA THR A 512 -4.88 45.97 -3.02
C THR A 512 -4.91 44.92 -4.13
N SER A 513 -6.07 44.35 -4.43
CA SER A 513 -6.32 43.72 -5.73
C SER A 513 -7.80 43.78 -6.10
N THR A 514 -8.00 44.11 -7.36
CA THR A 514 -9.20 44.54 -8.04
C THR A 514 -10.23 43.44 -8.23
N SER A 515 -11.50 43.82 -8.08
CA SER A 515 -12.69 43.03 -8.35
C SER A 515 -12.90 42.76 -9.84
N THR A 516 -13.16 41.51 -10.19
CA THR A 516 -13.90 41.12 -11.41
C THR A 516 -14.98 40.10 -11.03
N THR A 517 -16.19 40.39 -11.48
CA THR A 517 -17.45 39.68 -11.20
C THR A 517 -17.83 38.71 -12.32
N SER A 518 -18.50 37.60 -11.95
CA SER A 518 -19.59 36.84 -12.64
C SER A 518 -19.32 35.32 -12.74
N PRO A 519 -20.34 34.46 -12.98
CA PRO A 519 -21.52 34.19 -12.16
C PRO A 519 -21.68 32.70 -11.82
N SER A 520 -22.65 32.42 -10.94
CA SER A 520 -23.10 31.13 -10.41
C SER A 520 -23.65 30.14 -11.45
N SER A 521 -23.41 28.84 -11.23
CA SER A 521 -24.19 27.76 -11.83
C SER A 521 -24.57 26.71 -10.78
N THR A 522 -25.82 26.26 -10.88
CA THR A 522 -26.59 25.43 -9.97
C THR A 522 -26.43 23.93 -10.24
N SER A 523 -26.55 23.12 -9.19
CA SER A 523 -26.49 21.66 -9.13
C SER A 523 -27.46 20.91 -10.06
N PRO A 524 -27.29 19.58 -10.21
CA PRO A 524 -28.31 18.70 -9.64
C PRO A 524 -27.77 17.47 -8.89
N SER A 525 -28.47 17.15 -7.80
CA SER A 525 -28.34 15.97 -6.94
C SER A 525 -28.95 14.72 -7.60
N SER A 526 -28.18 13.64 -7.71
CA SER A 526 -28.68 12.31 -8.08
C SER A 526 -29.02 11.49 -6.83
N GLY A 527 -30.31 11.27 -6.58
CA GLY A 527 -30.82 10.44 -5.48
C GLY A 527 -30.81 8.95 -5.81
N ASN A 528 -30.21 8.15 -4.93
CA ASN A 528 -30.16 6.68 -4.99
C ASN A 528 -31.54 6.04 -4.77
N THR A 529 -32.30 5.92 -5.85
CA THR A 529 -33.60 5.22 -5.89
C THR A 529 -33.52 3.69 -6.13
N PRO A 530 -32.46 3.08 -6.74
CA PRO A 530 -32.47 1.64 -7.03
C PRO A 530 -32.13 0.72 -5.84
N LEU A 531 -31.56 1.23 -4.74
CA LEU A 531 -31.16 0.39 -3.59
C LEU A 531 -32.37 -0.10 -2.75
N TYR A 532 -33.43 0.71 -2.68
CA TYR A 532 -34.62 0.39 -1.88
C TYR A 532 -35.50 -0.68 -2.53
N ILE A 533 -35.51 -0.79 -3.87
CA ILE A 533 -36.29 -1.81 -4.57
C ILE A 533 -35.68 -3.21 -4.38
N GLY A 534 -34.35 -3.33 -4.33
CA GLY A 534 -33.65 -4.60 -4.09
C GLY A 534 -33.92 -5.20 -2.71
N ILE A 535 -33.90 -4.36 -1.66
CA ILE A 535 -34.12 -4.81 -0.27
C ILE A 535 -35.55 -5.31 -0.07
N VAL A 536 -36.54 -4.64 -0.67
CA VAL A 536 -37.96 -5.03 -0.55
C VAL A 536 -38.22 -6.40 -1.21
N VAL A 537 -37.59 -6.68 -2.36
CA VAL A 537 -37.76 -7.97 -3.05
C VAL A 537 -37.19 -9.15 -2.23
N VAL A 538 -36.03 -8.96 -1.60
CA VAL A 538 -35.42 -10.01 -0.76
C VAL A 538 -36.27 -10.33 0.47
N VAL A 539 -36.82 -9.31 1.13
CA VAL A 539 -37.71 -9.50 2.29
C VAL A 539 -38.97 -10.27 1.91
N ILE A 540 -39.58 -9.98 0.75
CA ILE A 540 -40.78 -10.71 0.27
C ILE A 540 -40.46 -12.17 -0.02
N ILE A 541 -39.30 -12.48 -0.61
CA ILE A 541 -38.87 -13.86 -0.90
C ILE A 541 -38.64 -14.64 0.40
N VAL A 542 -38.01 -14.03 1.40
CA VAL A 542 -37.76 -14.66 2.70
C VAL A 542 -39.08 -14.93 3.44
N VAL A 543 -40.01 -13.98 3.44
CA VAL A 543 -41.34 -14.16 4.06
C VAL A 543 -42.13 -15.27 3.34
N ALA A 544 -42.09 -15.32 2.01
CA ALA A 544 -42.74 -16.37 1.23
C ALA A 544 -42.13 -17.76 1.51
N ALA A 545 -40.80 -17.86 1.63
CA ALA A 545 -40.11 -19.10 1.95
C ALA A 545 -40.46 -19.61 3.36
N ILE A 546 -40.52 -18.71 4.35
CA ILE A 546 -40.94 -19.05 5.72
C ILE A 546 -42.39 -19.51 5.75
N ALA A 547 -43.29 -18.83 5.04
CA ALA A 547 -44.71 -19.21 4.97
C ALA A 547 -44.92 -20.59 4.33
N ILE A 548 -44.15 -20.92 3.28
CA ILE A 548 -44.18 -22.24 2.62
C ILE A 548 -43.65 -23.33 3.55
N PHE A 549 -42.59 -23.03 4.32
CA PHE A 549 -41.98 -23.99 5.24
C PHE A 549 -42.87 -24.26 6.48
N MET A 550 -43.61 -23.25 6.94
CA MET A 550 -44.57 -23.41 8.05
C MET A 550 -45.83 -24.18 7.65
N LYS A 551 -46.19 -24.23 6.36
CA LYS A 551 -47.33 -25.02 5.87
C LYS A 551 -47.04 -26.52 5.70
N ARG A 552 -45.78 -26.95 5.85
CA ARG A 552 -45.34 -28.34 5.65
C ARG A 552 -45.07 -29.12 6.95
N LYS A 553 -45.48 -28.60 8.11
CA LYS A 553 -45.40 -29.33 9.39
C LYS A 553 -46.76 -29.50 10.05
#